data_AF-X7EEL2-F1
#
_entry.id   AF-X7EEL2-F1
#
_cell.length_a   1.000
_cell.length_b   1.000
_cell.length_c   1.000
_cell.angle_alpha   90.00
_cell.angle_beta   90.00
_cell.angle_gamma   90.00
#
_symmetry.space_group_name_H-M   'P 1'
#
loop_
_entity.id
_entity.type
_entity.pdbx_description
1 polymer ?
#
loop_
_entity_poly.entity_id
_entity_poly.type
_entity_poly.pdbx_seq_one_letter_code
_entity_poly.pdbx_strand_id
1 'polypeptide(L)'
;MSPAERLLKALHERCGHPDPYGEVPLLRDGAHVGQLAMHAASPDTAWIGSIRLYPEFCRQGIGTPIMREILDMADEAGCTIALEAFWRPGKPGGGWLPDFYRSLDFEAIGGPGEDGHVEMIRVPAPAAALCPA
;
A
#
# COMPACT_ATOMS: atom_id res chain seq x y z
N MET A 1 -16.36 -13.01 4.84
CA MET A 1 -15.59 -11.78 4.60
C MET A 1 -14.34 -12.18 3.84
N SER A 2 -14.18 -11.69 2.61
CA SER A 2 -13.01 -11.96 1.77
C SER A 2 -11.74 -11.34 2.38
N PRO A 3 -10.53 -11.76 1.98
CA PRO A 3 -9.29 -11.08 2.40
C PRO A 3 -9.31 -9.57 2.18
N ALA A 4 -9.74 -9.10 1.00
CA ALA A 4 -9.82 -7.67 0.72
C ALA A 4 -10.79 -6.93 1.64
N GLU A 5 -11.96 -7.51 1.91
CA GLU A 5 -12.93 -6.94 2.88
C GLU A 5 -12.36 -6.89 4.30
N ARG A 6 -11.61 -7.91 4.73
CA ARG A 6 -10.96 -7.93 6.06
C ARG A 6 -9.92 -6.83 6.17
N LEU A 7 -9.08 -6.64 5.15
CA LEU A 7 -8.09 -5.58 5.10
C LEU A 7 -8.74 -4.19 5.15
N LEU A 8 -9.73 -3.93 4.30
CA LEU A 8 -10.41 -2.63 4.27
C LEU A 8 -11.10 -2.34 5.60
N LYS A 9 -11.70 -3.35 6.22
CA LYS A 9 -12.27 -3.22 7.56
C LYS A 9 -11.20 -2.85 8.59
N ALA A 10 -10.08 -3.56 8.65
CA ALA A 10 -8.98 -3.27 9.57
C ALA A 10 -8.41 -1.86 9.36
N LEU A 11 -8.25 -1.45 8.10
CA LEU A 11 -7.82 -0.11 7.73
C LEU A 11 -8.79 0.96 8.26
N HIS A 12 -10.10 0.77 8.10
CA HIS A 12 -11.11 1.70 8.60
C HIS A 12 -11.15 1.77 10.13
N GLU A 13 -10.98 0.63 10.81
CA GLU A 13 -10.91 0.59 12.28
C GLU A 13 -9.66 1.32 12.81
N ARG A 14 -8.53 1.21 12.08
CA ARG A 14 -7.25 1.84 12.46
C ARG A 14 -7.20 3.34 12.18
N CYS A 15 -7.71 3.74 11.02
CA CYS A 15 -7.51 5.08 10.46
C CYS A 15 -8.78 5.93 10.54
N GLY A 16 -9.96 5.32 10.57
CA GLY A 16 -11.25 5.99 10.46
C GLY A 16 -11.93 5.70 9.13
N HIS A 17 -13.16 6.20 9.00
CA HIS A 17 -13.96 5.99 7.79
C HIS A 17 -13.43 6.79 6.59
N PRO A 18 -13.59 6.26 5.37
CA PRO A 18 -13.25 6.99 4.16
C PRO A 18 -14.12 8.24 4.03
N ASP A 19 -13.53 9.30 3.48
CA ASP A 19 -14.24 10.52 3.11
C ASP A 19 -15.17 10.27 1.90
N PRO A 20 -15.96 11.27 1.46
CA PRO A 20 -16.85 11.12 0.30
C PRO A 20 -16.14 10.78 -1.01
N TYR A 21 -14.81 10.92 -1.08
CA TYR A 21 -13.98 10.58 -2.24
C TYR A 21 -13.35 9.18 -2.12
N GLY A 22 -13.62 8.45 -1.03
CA GLY A 22 -13.10 7.12 -0.79
C GLY A 22 -11.71 7.11 -0.15
N GLU A 23 -11.25 8.23 0.41
CA GLU A 23 -9.93 8.34 1.01
C GLU A 23 -9.99 8.23 2.53
N VAL A 24 -9.16 7.37 3.10
CA VAL A 24 -8.98 7.24 4.55
C VAL A 24 -7.84 8.14 5.01
N PRO A 25 -7.95 8.78 6.19
CA PRO A 25 -6.86 9.58 6.74
C PRO A 25 -5.73 8.67 7.23
N LEU A 26 -4.49 8.99 6.93
CA LEU A 26 -3.32 8.30 7.47
C LEU A 26 -2.95 8.94 8.82
N LEU A 27 -2.92 8.13 9.87
CA LEU A 27 -2.64 8.59 11.23
C LEU A 27 -1.28 8.08 11.74
N ARG A 28 -0.47 8.96 12.31
CA ARG A 28 0.77 8.61 13.00
C ARG A 28 0.86 9.37 14.31
N ASP A 29 1.00 8.65 15.43
CA ASP A 29 1.06 9.23 16.78
C ASP A 29 -0.11 10.21 17.09
N GLY A 30 -1.30 9.89 16.57
CA GLY A 30 -2.51 10.69 16.69
C GLY A 30 -2.61 11.89 15.73
N ALA A 31 -1.56 12.18 14.96
CA ALA A 31 -1.57 13.23 13.95
C ALA A 31 -2.06 12.70 12.60
N HIS A 32 -2.87 13.51 11.90
CA HIS A 32 -3.28 13.25 10.52
C HIS A 32 -2.16 13.69 9.56
N VAL A 33 -1.49 12.72 8.95
CA VAL A 33 -0.25 12.95 8.19
C VAL A 33 -0.39 12.79 6.68
N GLY A 34 -1.55 12.35 6.20
CA GLY A 34 -1.76 12.06 4.79
C GLY A 34 -3.09 11.39 4.50
N GLN A 35 -3.28 10.95 3.25
CA GLN A 35 -4.49 10.26 2.80
C GLN A 35 -4.13 9.03 1.96
N LEU A 36 -5.00 8.03 2.01
CA LEU A 36 -4.91 6.78 1.26
C LEU A 36 -6.26 6.45 0.63
N ALA A 37 -6.28 6.22 -0.68
CA ALA A 37 -7.42 5.62 -1.35
C ALA A 37 -7.12 4.13 -1.58
N MET A 38 -7.94 3.24 -1.00
CA MET A 38 -7.83 1.79 -1.19
C MET A 38 -9.21 1.18 -1.42
N HIS A 39 -9.31 0.24 -2.36
CA HIS A 39 -10.56 -0.47 -2.64
C HIS A 39 -10.29 -1.94 -2.97
N ALA A 40 -11.32 -2.79 -2.89
CA ALA A 40 -11.22 -4.19 -3.29
C ALA A 40 -11.27 -4.29 -4.82
N ALA A 41 -10.20 -4.78 -5.45
CA ALA A 41 -10.17 -5.08 -6.88
C ALA A 41 -10.69 -6.49 -7.19
N SER A 42 -10.47 -7.42 -6.26
CA SER A 42 -11.02 -8.79 -6.28
C SER A 42 -11.27 -9.25 -4.84
N PRO A 43 -11.87 -10.44 -4.61
CA PRO A 43 -12.01 -10.97 -3.25
C PRO A 43 -10.69 -11.05 -2.47
N ASP A 44 -9.58 -11.34 -3.15
CA ASP A 44 -8.27 -11.61 -2.54
C ASP A 44 -7.26 -10.47 -2.75
N THR A 45 -7.61 -9.43 -3.53
CA THR A 45 -6.73 -8.32 -3.88
C THR A 45 -7.34 -6.97 -3.55
N ALA A 46 -6.60 -6.14 -2.82
CA ALA A 46 -6.89 -4.72 -2.63
C ALA A 46 -5.97 -3.86 -3.50
N TRP A 47 -6.54 -2.79 -4.06
CA TRP A 47 -5.85 -1.83 -4.91
C TRP A 47 -5.63 -0.52 -4.16
N ILE A 48 -4.38 -0.05 -4.10
CA ILE A 48 -4.04 1.30 -3.64
C ILE A 48 -4.15 2.24 -4.84
N GLY A 49 -5.22 3.03 -4.87
CA GLY A 49 -5.44 4.03 -5.92
C GLY A 49 -4.63 5.30 -5.72
N SER A 50 -4.40 5.69 -4.46
CA SER A 50 -3.56 6.84 -4.13
C SER A 50 -2.98 6.70 -2.73
N ILE A 51 -1.75 7.16 -2.54
CA ILE A 51 -1.19 7.37 -1.21
C ILE A 51 -0.39 8.67 -1.22
N ARG A 52 -0.66 9.56 -0.26
CA ARG A 52 0.04 10.82 -0.13
C ARG A 52 0.25 11.20 1.33
N LEU A 53 1.41 11.77 1.64
CA LEU A 53 1.65 12.47 2.89
C LEU A 53 1.51 13.97 2.65
N TYR A 54 1.08 14.71 3.67
CA TYR A 54 1.12 16.17 3.58
C TYR A 54 2.58 16.66 3.49
N PRO A 55 2.83 17.77 2.77
CA PRO A 55 4.19 18.25 2.50
C PRO A 55 5.07 18.39 3.75
N GLU A 56 4.48 18.81 4.87
CA GLU A 56 5.11 18.99 6.18
C GLU A 56 5.51 17.68 6.87
N PHE A 57 5.04 16.52 6.40
CA PHE A 57 5.42 15.18 6.89
C PHE A 57 6.29 14.41 5.90
N CYS A 58 6.54 14.96 4.71
CA CYS A 58 7.41 14.37 3.72
C CYS A 58 8.88 14.39 4.17
N ARG A 59 9.69 13.44 3.64
CA ARG A 59 11.15 13.35 3.83
C ARG A 59 11.62 13.19 5.29
N GLN A 60 10.73 12.80 6.19
CA GLN A 60 11.03 12.51 7.59
C GLN A 60 11.07 11.00 7.89
N GLY A 61 11.03 10.17 6.86
CA GLY A 61 10.99 8.71 7.01
C GLY A 61 9.63 8.16 7.48
N ILE A 62 8.58 8.98 7.53
CA ILE A 62 7.24 8.59 8.02
C ILE A 62 6.50 7.66 7.06
N GLY A 63 6.73 7.78 5.75
CA GLY A 63 6.03 6.98 4.73
C GLY A 63 6.34 5.49 4.80
N THR A 64 7.57 5.12 5.14
CA THR A 64 7.99 3.71 5.22
C THR A 64 7.27 2.96 6.35
N PRO A 65 7.24 3.45 7.61
CA PRO A 65 6.43 2.85 8.67
C PRO A 65 4.96 2.72 8.31
N ILE A 66 4.34 3.75 7.72
CA ILE A 66 2.92 3.71 7.33
C ILE A 66 2.66 2.62 6.30
N MET A 67 3.49 2.55 5.25
CA MET A 67 3.37 1.48 4.27
C MET A 67 3.54 0.11 4.91
N ARG A 68 4.50 -0.06 5.82
CA ARG A 68 4.68 -1.34 6.54
C ARG A 68 3.46 -1.71 7.37
N GLU A 69 2.87 -0.78 8.12
CA GLU A 69 1.64 -1.04 8.87
C GLU A 69 0.49 -1.50 7.96
N ILE A 70 0.36 -0.90 6.77
CA ILE A 70 -0.64 -1.31 5.78
C ILE A 70 -0.36 -2.73 5.26
N LEU A 71 0.91 -3.04 5.00
CA LEU A 71 1.33 -4.36 4.53
C LEU A 71 1.17 -5.44 5.60
N ASP A 72 1.45 -5.12 6.87
CA ASP A 72 1.24 -6.01 8.01
C ASP A 72 -0.26 -6.36 8.13
N MET A 73 -1.16 -5.37 8.00
CA MET A 73 -2.60 -5.62 7.95
C MET A 73 -3.00 -6.49 6.75
N ALA A 74 -2.33 -6.33 5.60
CA ALA A 74 -2.58 -7.16 4.43
C ALA A 74 -2.12 -8.61 4.64
N ASP A 75 -0.98 -8.80 5.29
CA ASP A 75 -0.44 -10.10 5.68
C ASP A 75 -1.38 -10.82 6.65
N GLU A 76 -1.85 -10.13 7.69
CA GLU A 76 -2.84 -10.66 8.63
C GLU A 76 -4.18 -11.02 7.96
N ALA A 77 -4.60 -10.19 6.99
CA ALA A 77 -5.81 -10.45 6.23
C ALA A 77 -5.64 -11.55 5.18
N GLY A 78 -4.41 -11.94 4.82
CA GLY A 78 -4.11 -12.81 3.69
C GLY A 78 -4.49 -12.18 2.35
N CYS A 79 -4.30 -10.87 2.20
CA CYS A 79 -4.72 -10.08 1.04
C CYS A 79 -3.51 -9.62 0.21
N THR A 80 -3.60 -9.80 -1.12
CA THR A 80 -2.64 -9.23 -2.07
C THR A 80 -2.86 -7.74 -2.20
N ILE A 81 -1.78 -6.94 -2.21
CA ILE A 81 -1.84 -5.52 -2.51
C ILE A 81 -1.39 -5.29 -3.95
N ALA A 82 -2.14 -4.51 -4.71
CA ALA A 82 -1.78 -4.03 -6.03
C ALA A 82 -1.75 -2.50 -6.04
N LEU A 83 -0.86 -1.92 -6.85
CA LEU A 83 -0.73 -0.48 -7.06
C LEU A 83 -0.08 -0.16 -8.40
N GLU A 84 -0.18 1.09 -8.81
CA GLU A 84 0.58 1.65 -9.92
C GLU A 84 1.69 2.57 -9.42
N ALA A 85 2.89 2.40 -9.96
CA ALA A 85 4.03 3.24 -9.68
C ALA A 85 4.47 3.99 -10.94
N PHE A 86 4.63 5.31 -10.84
CA PHE A 86 5.11 6.10 -11.96
C PHE A 86 6.53 5.68 -12.38
N TRP A 87 6.66 5.23 -13.62
CA TRP A 87 7.90 4.80 -14.23
C TRP A 87 8.59 5.95 -14.96
N ARG A 88 9.88 6.16 -14.68
CA ARG A 88 10.70 7.19 -15.32
C ARG A 88 11.61 6.57 -16.37
N PRO A 89 11.34 6.76 -17.68
CA PRO A 89 12.22 6.31 -18.74
C PRO A 89 13.64 6.84 -18.55
N GLY A 90 14.64 5.97 -18.76
CA GLY A 90 16.06 6.32 -18.65
C GLY A 90 16.62 6.41 -17.22
N LYS A 91 15.81 6.12 -16.19
CA LYS A 91 16.31 5.91 -14.82
C LYS A 91 16.50 4.42 -14.54
N PRO A 92 17.60 3.99 -13.88
CA PRO A 92 17.73 2.62 -13.40
C PRO A 92 16.50 2.21 -12.59
N GLY A 93 15.98 1.01 -12.83
CA GLY A 93 14.77 0.52 -12.16
C GLY A 93 13.47 1.30 -12.46
N GLY A 94 13.46 2.25 -13.40
CA GLY A 94 12.30 3.12 -13.60
C GLY A 94 12.19 4.24 -12.57
N GLY A 95 13.23 4.46 -11.76
CA GLY A 95 13.31 5.54 -10.78
C GLY A 95 12.92 5.13 -9.36
N TRP A 96 12.97 6.12 -8.47
CA TRP A 96 12.95 5.90 -7.03
C TRP A 96 11.65 5.28 -6.49
N LEU A 97 10.51 5.51 -7.14
CA LEU A 97 9.21 5.08 -6.63
C LEU A 97 9.00 3.56 -6.86
N PRO A 98 9.22 3.01 -8.07
CA PRO A 98 9.32 1.56 -8.24
C PRO A 98 10.40 0.90 -7.37
N ASP A 99 11.57 1.54 -7.20
CA ASP A 99 12.62 1.04 -6.30
C ASP A 99 12.16 0.98 -4.84
N PHE A 100 11.43 2.01 -4.39
CA PHE A 100 10.85 2.06 -3.06
C PHE A 100 9.85 0.92 -2.84
N TYR A 101 8.91 0.70 -3.77
CA TYR A 101 7.97 -0.41 -3.64
C TYR A 101 8.65 -1.77 -3.70
N ARG A 102 9.68 -1.95 -4.54
CA ARG A 102 10.50 -3.17 -4.54
C ARG A 102 11.19 -3.43 -3.20
N SER A 103 11.59 -2.39 -2.47
CA SER A 103 12.14 -2.53 -1.10
C SER A 103 11.11 -2.96 -0.06
N LEU A 104 9.82 -2.98 -0.43
CA LEU A 104 8.70 -3.44 0.37
C LEU A 104 8.11 -4.75 -0.20
N ASP A 105 8.90 -5.51 -0.96
CA ASP A 105 8.54 -6.80 -1.56
C ASP A 105 7.42 -6.73 -2.63
N PHE A 106 7.21 -5.56 -3.24
CA PHE A 106 6.40 -5.50 -4.45
C PHE A 106 7.19 -5.97 -5.69
N GLU A 107 6.51 -6.71 -6.55
CA GLU A 107 7.00 -7.15 -7.85
C GLU A 107 6.20 -6.49 -8.97
N ALA A 108 6.88 -6.10 -10.05
CA ALA A 108 6.21 -5.59 -11.24
C ALA A 108 5.59 -6.75 -12.03
N ILE A 109 4.32 -6.62 -12.41
CA ILE A 109 3.62 -7.67 -13.18
C ILE A 109 3.73 -7.48 -14.70
N GLY A 110 4.61 -6.59 -15.14
CA GLY A 110 4.84 -6.27 -16.54
C GLY A 110 5.81 -5.11 -16.73
N GLY A 111 5.88 -4.61 -17.96
CA GLY A 111 6.54 -3.35 -18.28
C GLY A 111 5.65 -2.13 -17.99
N PRO A 112 6.18 -0.91 -18.13
CA PRO A 112 5.36 0.29 -18.04
C PRO A 112 4.29 0.33 -19.13
N GLY A 113 3.08 0.74 -18.77
CA GLY A 113 1.97 1.00 -19.69
C GLY A 113 2.18 2.25 -20.54
N GLU A 114 1.22 2.53 -21.42
CA GLU A 114 1.24 3.71 -22.31
C GLU A 114 1.18 5.04 -21.54
N ASP A 115 0.65 5.02 -20.32
CA ASP A 115 0.53 6.15 -19.41
C ASP A 115 1.79 6.38 -18.55
N GLY A 116 2.79 5.51 -18.68
CA GLY A 116 4.04 5.58 -17.95
C GLY A 116 3.96 5.06 -16.52
N HIS A 117 2.95 4.28 -16.15
CA HIS A 117 2.91 3.57 -14.86
C HIS A 117 3.30 2.10 -15.03
N VAL A 118 3.91 1.53 -14.00
CA VAL A 118 4.09 0.08 -13.89
C VAL A 118 3.18 -0.44 -12.78
N GLU A 119 2.37 -1.44 -13.11
CA GLU A 119 1.57 -2.15 -12.11
C GLU A 119 2.48 -3.06 -11.29
N MET A 120 2.30 -3.00 -9.97
CA MET A 120 3.09 -3.74 -9.01
C MET A 120 2.18 -4.43 -8.00
N ILE A 121 2.52 -5.68 -7.66
CA ILE A 121 1.79 -6.47 -6.67
C ILE A 121 2.70 -6.91 -5.54
N ARG A 122 2.15 -7.07 -4.35
CA ARG A 122 2.77 -7.76 -3.23
C ARG A 122 1.81 -8.81 -2.72
N VAL A 123 2.22 -10.08 -2.80
CA VAL A 123 1.50 -11.18 -2.18
C VAL A 123 1.68 -11.13 -0.65
N PRO A 124 0.66 -11.49 0.14
CA PRO A 124 0.78 -11.47 1.58
C PRO A 124 1.86 -12.43 2.03
N ALA A 125 2.70 -12.01 2.98
CA ALA A 125 3.66 -12.90 3.61
C ALA A 125 2.90 -14.04 4.31
N PRO A 126 3.40 -15.28 4.28
CA PRO A 126 2.80 -16.35 5.06
C PRO A 126 2.81 -15.93 6.53
N ALA A 127 1.64 -16.04 7.19
CA ALA A 127 1.55 -15.82 8.63
C ALA A 127 2.65 -16.67 9.27
N ALA A 128 3.62 -16.02 9.92
CA ALA A 128 4.71 -16.72 10.56
C ALA A 128 4.06 -17.77 11.45
N ALA A 129 4.27 -19.05 11.13
CA ALA A 129 3.86 -20.12 12.01
C ALA A 129 4.53 -19.80 13.34
N LEU A 130 3.72 -19.41 14.34
CA LEU A 130 4.16 -19.25 15.70
C LEU A 130 4.68 -20.63 16.10
N CYS A 131 5.97 -20.90 15.84
CA CYS A 131 6.65 -22.02 16.45
C CYS A 131 6.63 -21.73 17.94
N PRO A 132 5.90 -22.50 18.75
CA PRO A 132 6.10 -22.41 20.18
C PRO A 132 7.53 -22.89 20.44
N ALA A 133 8.32 -22.05 21.08
CA ALA A 133 9.62 -22.43 21.63
C ALA A 133 9.46 -23.52 22.71
#